data_AF-A0A0B7A1Y3-F1
#
_entry.id   AF-A0A0B7A1Y3-F1
#
_cell.length_a   1.000
_cell.length_b   1.000
_cell.length_c   1.000
_cell.angle_alpha   90.00
_cell.angle_beta   90.00
_cell.angle_gamma   90.00
#
_symmetry.space_group_name_H-M   'P 1'
#
loop_
_entity.id
_entity.type
_entity.pdbx_description
1 polymer ?
#
loop_
_entity_poly.entity_id
_entity_poly.type
_entity_poly.pdbx_seq_one_letter_code
_entity_poly.pdbx_strand_id
1 'polypeptide(L)' 'MDLIKILEKTVSPETHELESAQQFLESAAAQNLPELLKSLSDILKHGGNSPVARMQAGLQLKNALYSKDNAIK' A
#
# COMPACT_ATOMS: atom_id res chain seq x y z
N MET A 1 -9.34 -9.39 -5.35
CA MET A 1 -8.62 -8.33 -6.09
C MET A 1 -7.14 -8.54 -5.87
N ASP A 2 -6.33 -8.38 -6.91
CA ASP A 2 -4.87 -8.48 -6.81
C ASP A 2 -4.31 -7.23 -6.12
N LEU A 3 -3.50 -7.40 -5.08
CA LEU A 3 -2.92 -6.29 -4.31
C LEU A 3 -2.11 -5.34 -5.21
N ILE A 4 -1.49 -5.85 -6.27
CA ILE A 4 -0.77 -5.03 -7.27
C ILE A 4 -1.71 -4.01 -7.92
N LYS A 5 -2.91 -4.46 -8.34
CA LYS A 5 -3.90 -3.57 -8.98
C LYS A 5 -4.44 -2.53 -8.01
N ILE A 6 -4.57 -2.87 -6.73
CA ILE A 6 -4.97 -1.91 -5.69
C ILE A 6 -3.89 -0.83 -5.53
N LEU A 7 -2.62 -1.23 -5.46
CA LEU A 7 -1.50 -0.31 -5.35
C LEU A 7 -1.37 0.60 -6.58
N GLU A 8 -1.68 0.12 -7.77
CA GLU A 8 -1.68 0.96 -8.98
C GLU A 8 -2.83 1.99 -8.96
N LYS A 9 -3.92 1.70 -8.27
CA LYS A 9 -5.05 2.63 -8.12
C LYS A 9 -4.81 3.73 -7.10
N THR A 10 -3.84 3.60 -6.19
CA THR A 10 -3.50 4.67 -5.23
C THR A 10 -2.87 5.89 -5.88
N VAL A 11 -2.53 5.82 -7.17
CA VAL A 11 -2.07 6.97 -7.98
C VAL A 11 -3.09 7.40 -9.04
N SER A 12 -4.30 6.84 -9.02
CA SER A 12 -5.35 7.21 -9.96
C SER A 12 -5.75 8.68 -9.77
N PRO A 13 -5.94 9.46 -10.86
CA PRO A 13 -6.48 10.82 -10.75
C PRO A 13 -7.96 10.83 -10.35
N GLU A 14 -8.65 9.68 -10.47
CA GLU A 14 -10.04 9.52 -10.11
C GLU A 14 -10.20 9.31 -8.60
N THR A 15 -10.87 10.26 -7.93
CA THR A 15 -11.03 10.25 -6.47
C THR A 15 -11.67 8.97 -5.95
N HIS A 16 -12.69 8.45 -6.64
CA HIS A 16 -13.40 7.25 -6.22
C HIS A 16 -12.51 5.99 -6.25
N GLU A 17 -11.61 5.88 -7.22
CA GLU A 17 -10.68 4.75 -7.30
C GLU A 17 -9.60 4.83 -6.23
N LEU A 18 -9.09 6.04 -5.99
CA LEU A 18 -8.10 6.30 -4.95
C LEU A 18 -8.67 5.98 -3.56
N GLU A 19 -9.86 6.51 -3.25
CA GLU A 19 -10.53 6.25 -1.97
C GLU A 19 -10.82 4.76 -1.76
N SER A 20 -11.32 4.07 -2.80
CA SER A 20 -11.58 2.64 -2.72
C SER A 20 -10.30 1.84 -2.48
N ALA A 21 -9.20 2.20 -3.14
CA ALA A 21 -7.90 1.57 -2.92
C ALA A 21 -7.38 1.82 -1.50
N GLN A 22 -7.53 3.05 -0.99
CA GLN A 22 -7.15 3.43 0.37
C GLN A 22 -7.94 2.60 1.40
N GLN A 23 -9.26 2.54 1.26
CA GLN A 23 -10.15 1.79 2.17
C GLN A 23 -9.85 0.29 2.18
N PHE A 24 -9.49 -0.28 1.02
CA PHE A 24 -9.06 -1.67 0.95
C PHE A 24 -7.79 -1.89 1.78
N LEU A 25 -6.79 -1.02 1.65
CA LEU A 25 -5.53 -1.13 2.37
C LEU A 25 -5.72 -0.96 3.88
N GLU A 26 -6.57 -0.04 4.31
CA GLU A 26 -6.94 0.14 5.72
C GLU A 26 -7.67 -1.08 6.28
N SER A 27 -8.62 -1.63 5.53
CA SER A 27 -9.34 -2.85 5.92
C SER A 27 -8.41 -4.05 6.03
N ALA A 28 -7.47 -4.21 5.09
CA ALA A 28 -6.48 -5.27 5.11
C ALA A 28 -5.51 -5.12 6.31
N ALA A 29 -5.10 -3.90 6.64
CA ALA A 29 -4.27 -3.62 7.80
C ALA A 29 -5.00 -3.94 9.11
N ALA A 30 -6.28 -3.58 9.21
CA ALA A 30 -7.11 -3.89 10.37
C ALA A 30 -7.37 -5.40 10.54
N GLN A 31 -7.45 -6.14 9.44
CA GLN A 31 -7.67 -7.59 9.46
C GLN A 31 -6.40 -8.36 9.86
N ASN A 32 -5.27 -8.08 9.19
CA ASN A 32 -4.01 -8.79 9.43
C ASN A 32 -2.81 -7.97 8.96
N LEU A 33 -2.39 -7.00 9.78
CA LEU A 33 -1.26 -6.13 9.47
C LEU A 33 0.03 -6.91 9.11
N PRO A 34 0.48 -7.94 9.87
CA PRO A 34 1.68 -8.69 9.51
C PRO A 34 1.64 -9.31 8.10
N GLU A 35 0.49 -9.85 7.69
CA GLU A 35 0.30 -10.44 6.36
C GLU A 35 0.31 -9.39 5.26
N LEU A 36 -0.31 -8.24 5.50
CA LEU A 36 -0.26 -7.10 4.58
C LEU A 36 1.19 -6.62 4.40
N LEU A 37 1.94 -6.42 5.48
CA LEU A 37 3.33 -5.98 5.42
C LEU A 37 4.23 -6.98 4.68
N LYS A 38 4.01 -8.29 4.87
CA LYS A 38 4.71 -9.33 4.11
C LYS A 38 4.40 -9.23 2.62
N SER A 39 3.12 -9.11 2.27
CA SER A 39 2.67 -9.00 0.87
C SER A 39 3.24 -7.76 0.18
N LEU A 40 3.25 -6.61 0.86
CA LEU A 40 3.87 -5.37 0.35
C LEU A 40 5.39 -5.54 0.17
N SER A 41 6.06 -6.24 1.08
CA SER A 41 7.50 -6.50 0.98
C SER A 41 7.84 -7.41 -0.20
N ASP A 42 7.03 -8.45 -0.43
CA ASP A 42 7.19 -9.35 -1.57
C ASP A 42 6.98 -8.62 -2.90
N ILE A 43 5.98 -7.72 -2.98
CA ILE A 43 5.74 -6.88 -4.17
C ILE A 43 6.92 -5.94 -4.43
N LEU A 44 7.44 -5.27 -3.40
CA LEU A 44 8.56 -4.34 -3.51
C LEU A 44 9.84 -5.04 -3.99
N LYS A 45 10.13 -6.22 -3.44
CA LYS A 45 11.31 -7.05 -3.74
C LYS A 45 11.28 -7.57 -5.18
N HIS A 46 10.11 -7.91 -5.71
CA HIS A 46 10.01 -8.54 -7.03
C HIS A 46 10.17 -7.53 -8.17
N GLY A 47 11.34 -7.54 -8.82
CA GLY A 47 11.70 -6.60 -9.88
C GLY A 47 10.85 -6.65 -11.16
N GLY A 48 10.09 -7.74 -11.36
CA GLY A 48 9.16 -7.88 -12.50
C GLY A 48 7.84 -7.14 -12.34
N ASN A 49 7.52 -6.65 -11.14
CA ASN A 49 6.33 -5.84 -10.89
C ASN A 49 6.47 -4.44 -11.48
N SER A 50 5.33 -3.80 -11.77
CA SER A 50 5.31 -2.44 -12.31
C SER A 50 6.04 -1.47 -11.36
N PRO A 51 6.76 -0.46 -11.90
CA PRO A 51 7.44 0.53 -11.08
C PRO A 51 6.49 1.26 -10.12
N VAL A 52 5.25 1.50 -10.56
CA VAL A 52 4.20 2.13 -9.75
C VAL A 52 3.83 1.24 -8.56
N ALA A 53 3.50 -0.04 -8.79
CA ALA A 53 3.14 -0.95 -7.72
C ALA A 53 4.26 -1.10 -6.69
N ARG A 54 5.52 -1.20 -7.14
CA ARG A 54 6.69 -1.28 -6.26
C ARG A 54 6.87 0.00 -5.42
N MET A 55 6.77 1.17 -6.05
CA MET A 55 6.88 2.46 -5.36
C MET A 55 5.78 2.62 -4.32
N GLN A 56 4.53 2.28 -4.66
CA GLN A 56 3.40 2.37 -3.75
C GLN A 56 3.51 1.36 -2.60
N ALA A 57 3.96 0.13 -2.87
CA ALA A 57 4.26 -0.84 -1.82
C ALA A 57 5.28 -0.31 -0.82
N GLY A 58 6.38 0.27 -1.32
CA GLY A 58 7.40 0.90 -0.48
C GLY A 58 6.88 2.09 0.33
N LEU A 59 6.01 2.92 -0.25
CA LEU A 59 5.37 4.03 0.44
C LEU A 59 4.49 3.55 1.60
N GLN A 60 3.66 2.53 1.36
CA GLN A 60 2.79 1.98 2.40
C GLN A 60 3.59 1.31 3.53
N LEU A 61 4.65 0.57 3.20
CA LEU A 61 5.57 0.02 4.20
C LEU A 61 6.20 1.12 5.05
N LYS A 62 6.68 2.19 4.42
CA LYS A 62 7.26 3.33 5.13
C LYS A 62 6.25 3.95 6.09
N ASN A 63 5.03 4.20 5.63
CA ASN A 63 3.98 4.82 6.44
C ASN A 63 3.49 3.93 7.59
N ALA A 64 3.52 2.60 7.41
CA ALA A 64 3.16 1.65 8.47
C ALA A 64 4.23 1.56 9.58
N LEU A 65 5.48 1.89 9.28
CA LEU A 65 6.60 1.80 10.23
C LEU A 65 7.02 3.15 10.80
N TYR A 66 6.71 4.25 10.11
CA TYR A 66 7.15 5.58 10.48
C TYR A 66 6.14 6.64 10.03
N SER A 67 5.74 7.49 10.98
CA SER A 67 5.07 8.75 10.70
C SER A 67 6.05 9.91 10.85
N LYS A 68 5.98 10.88 9.94
CA LYS A 68 6.67 12.17 10.09
C LYS A 68 5.98 13.10 11.09
N ASP A 69 4.74 12.79 11.46
CA ASP A 69 4.00 13.57 12.42
C ASP A 69 4.50 13.24 13.83
N ASN A 70 5.14 14.22 14.49
CA ASN A 70 5.61 14.09 15.86
C ASN A 70 4.49 13.84 16.88
N ALA A 71 3.23 14.09 16.50
CA ALA A 71 2.06 13.77 17.32
C ALA A 71 1.69 12.28 17.26
N ILE A 72 2.13 11.55 16.22
CA ILE A 72 1.91 10.11 16.06
C ILE A 72 3.17 9.39 16.55
N LYS A 73 3.09 8.82 17.76
CA LYS A 73 4.18 8.05 18.41
C LYS A 73 4.05 6.56 18.19
#